data_AF-A0A2N9ATL5-F1
#
_entry.id   AF-A0A2N9ATL5-F1
#
_cell.length_a   1.000
_cell.length_b   1.000
_cell.length_c   1.000
_cell.angle_alpha   90.00
_cell.angle_beta   90.00
_cell.angle_gamma   90.00
#
_symmetry.space_group_name_H-M   'P 1'
#
loop_
_entity.id
_entity.type
_entity.pdbx_description
1 polymer ?
#
loop_
_entity_poly.entity_id
_entity_poly.type
_entity_poly.pdbx_seq_one_letter_code
_entity_poly.pdbx_strand_id
1 'polypeptide(L)'
;MTNAIATALGNLRRNDLLTDAQVEAGIAALAAHPRVDSVERANDDPWGRAQVRIVARDTARGDLDRVIVLVDALNAMRRTRAEALADWEAMDRRDAAQAAVARQEAEYRALTEDEREAMRQDGAARLREAGIHPRTLVKVCNGLARGSHLPDADLEAWSIYVREVVRGRPRPMDLGRYVAGCVTH
;
A
#
# COMPACT_ATOMS: atom_id res chain seq x y z
N MET A 1 0.45 -0.83 -20.55
CA MET A 1 -0.19 0.47 -20.93
C MET A 1 0.47 1.03 -22.18
N THR A 2 -0.29 1.42 -23.21
CA THR A 2 0.28 2.12 -24.39
C THR A 2 0.45 3.61 -24.11
N ASN A 3 1.47 4.25 -24.72
CA ASN A 3 1.70 5.69 -24.56
C ASN A 3 0.49 6.53 -25.01
N ALA A 4 -0.23 6.10 -26.05
CA ALA A 4 -1.39 6.80 -26.57
C ALA A 4 -2.52 6.93 -25.53
N ILE A 5 -2.83 5.85 -24.78
CA ILE A 5 -3.85 5.90 -23.73
C ILE A 5 -3.39 6.75 -22.55
N ALA A 6 -2.11 6.69 -22.18
CA ALA A 6 -1.57 7.54 -21.11
C ALA A 6 -1.66 9.03 -21.46
N THR A 7 -1.32 9.39 -22.69
CA THR A 7 -1.41 10.78 -23.20
C THR A 7 -2.85 11.25 -23.28
N ALA A 8 -3.76 10.43 -23.83
CA ALA A 8 -5.18 10.80 -23.94
C ALA A 8 -5.86 10.93 -22.58
N LEU A 9 -5.49 10.09 -21.60
CA LEU A 9 -6.04 10.15 -20.25
C LEU A 9 -5.49 11.34 -19.46
N GLY A 10 -4.19 11.66 -19.58
CA GLY A 10 -3.57 12.76 -18.85
C GLY A 10 -3.95 12.78 -17.36
N ASN A 11 -4.57 13.88 -16.92
CA ASN A 11 -5.13 14.05 -15.56
C ASN A 11 -6.66 14.02 -15.52
N LEU A 12 -7.30 13.51 -16.58
CA LEU A 12 -8.76 13.49 -16.70
C LEU A 12 -9.40 12.64 -15.61
N ARG A 13 -10.47 13.17 -15.03
CA ARG A 13 -11.34 12.51 -14.07
C ARG A 13 -12.66 12.16 -14.75
N ARG A 14 -13.36 11.17 -14.18
CA ARG A 14 -14.64 10.68 -14.71
C ARG A 14 -15.68 11.79 -14.92
N ASN A 15 -15.65 12.84 -14.11
CA ASN A 15 -16.64 13.91 -14.12
C ASN A 15 -16.19 15.15 -14.91
N ASP A 16 -15.04 15.10 -15.57
CA ASP A 16 -14.57 16.23 -16.37
C ASP A 16 -15.40 16.35 -17.64
N LEU A 17 -15.84 17.57 -17.96
CA LEU A 17 -16.42 17.88 -19.26
C LEU A 17 -15.30 18.01 -20.27
N LEU A 18 -15.31 17.13 -21.27
CA LEU A 18 -14.26 17.05 -22.27
C LEU A 18 -14.58 17.97 -23.45
N THR A 19 -13.56 18.66 -23.96
CA THR A 19 -13.67 19.33 -25.26
C THR A 19 -13.76 18.28 -26.37
N ASP A 20 -14.36 18.63 -27.52
CA ASP A 20 -14.44 17.70 -28.66
C ASP A 20 -13.05 17.19 -29.08
N ALA A 21 -12.02 18.03 -29.03
CA ALA A 21 -10.65 17.62 -29.31
C ALA A 21 -10.14 16.53 -28.34
N GLN A 22 -10.50 16.60 -27.05
CA GLN A 22 -10.16 15.58 -26.06
C GLN A 22 -10.96 14.29 -26.27
N VAL A 23 -12.24 14.41 -26.68
CA VAL A 23 -13.08 13.26 -27.02
C VAL A 23 -12.50 12.51 -28.22
N GLU A 24 -12.20 13.21 -29.30
CA GLU A 24 -11.64 12.62 -30.51
C GLU A 24 -10.25 12.00 -30.25
N ALA A 25 -9.39 12.66 -29.47
CA ALA A 25 -8.09 12.11 -29.08
C ALA A 25 -8.25 10.82 -28.23
N GLY A 26 -9.23 10.78 -27.33
CA GLY A 26 -9.54 9.59 -26.54
C GLY A 26 -10.05 8.42 -27.38
N ILE A 27 -10.95 8.69 -28.32
CA ILE A 27 -11.46 7.67 -29.26
C ILE A 27 -10.33 7.14 -30.14
N ALA A 28 -9.49 8.02 -30.70
CA ALA A 28 -8.33 7.63 -31.51
C ALA A 28 -7.34 6.76 -30.72
N ALA A 29 -7.08 7.11 -29.45
CA ALA A 29 -6.20 6.32 -28.58
C ALA A 29 -6.78 4.92 -28.27
N LEU A 30 -8.09 4.81 -28.10
CA LEU A 30 -8.77 3.52 -27.93
C LEU A 30 -8.71 2.70 -29.23
N ALA A 31 -9.03 3.31 -30.37
CA ALA A 31 -9.04 2.64 -31.67
C ALA A 31 -7.64 2.09 -32.06
N ALA A 32 -6.58 2.80 -31.69
CA ALA A 32 -5.20 2.38 -31.92
C ALA A 32 -4.72 1.28 -30.95
N HIS A 33 -5.48 0.94 -29.91
CA HIS A 33 -5.03 -0.04 -28.93
C HIS A 33 -5.26 -1.48 -29.43
N PRO A 34 -4.26 -2.38 -29.41
CA PRO A 34 -4.35 -3.74 -29.98
C PRO A 34 -5.33 -4.70 -29.27
N ARG A 35 -6.03 -4.23 -28.24
CA ARG A 35 -7.02 -4.99 -27.46
C ARG A 35 -8.44 -4.48 -27.69
N VAL A 36 -8.60 -3.44 -28.51
CA VAL A 36 -9.89 -2.86 -28.88
C VAL A 36 -10.22 -3.38 -30.27
N ASP A 37 -11.34 -4.07 -30.39
CA ASP A 37 -11.84 -4.59 -31.66
C ASP A 37 -12.70 -3.55 -32.38
N SER A 38 -13.46 -2.73 -31.63
CA SER A 38 -14.17 -1.56 -32.17
C SER A 38 -14.42 -0.49 -31.11
N VAL A 39 -14.48 0.77 -31.54
CA VAL A 39 -14.87 1.91 -30.70
C VAL A 39 -15.55 2.99 -31.53
N GLU A 40 -16.69 3.48 -31.06
CA GLU A 40 -17.48 4.53 -31.72
C GLU A 40 -18.05 5.51 -30.69
N ARG A 41 -18.21 6.79 -31.08
CA ARG A 41 -18.85 7.81 -30.23
C ARG A 41 -20.32 7.45 -30.03
N ALA A 42 -20.76 7.43 -28.77
CA ALA A 42 -22.15 7.29 -28.40
C ALA A 42 -22.70 8.64 -27.94
N ASN A 43 -24.02 8.72 -27.74
CA ASN A 43 -24.65 9.91 -27.17
C ASN A 43 -24.05 10.20 -25.78
N ASP A 44 -23.86 11.48 -25.48
CA ASP A 44 -23.46 11.89 -24.15
C ASP A 44 -24.49 11.43 -23.12
N ASP A 45 -24.02 11.17 -21.91
CA ASP A 45 -24.89 10.75 -20.84
C ASP A 45 -25.78 11.92 -20.33
N PRO A 46 -26.75 11.67 -19.44
CA PRO A 46 -27.64 12.73 -18.93
C PRO A 46 -26.93 13.91 -18.25
N TRP A 47 -25.63 13.78 -17.95
CA TRP A 47 -24.80 14.82 -17.34
C TRP A 47 -23.84 15.47 -18.34
N GLY A 48 -23.99 15.20 -19.65
CA GLY A 48 -23.15 15.76 -20.71
C GLY A 48 -21.77 15.13 -20.81
N ARG A 49 -21.57 13.93 -20.27
CA ARG A 49 -20.26 13.24 -20.33
C ARG A 49 -20.18 12.40 -21.59
N ALA A 50 -19.07 12.54 -22.32
CA ALA A 50 -18.80 11.78 -23.53
C ALA A 50 -18.81 10.27 -23.28
N GLN A 51 -19.60 9.54 -24.08
CA GLN A 51 -19.68 8.09 -24.05
C GLN A 51 -19.15 7.46 -25.34
N VAL A 52 -18.70 6.22 -25.23
CA VAL A 52 -18.28 5.39 -26.37
C VAL A 52 -18.95 4.02 -26.30
N ARG A 53 -19.35 3.50 -27.46
CA ARG A 53 -19.61 2.07 -27.64
C ARG A 53 -18.27 1.41 -27.90
N ILE A 54 -17.86 0.47 -27.05
CA ILE A 54 -16.57 -0.20 -27.18
C ILE A 54 -16.73 -1.72 -27.13
N VAL A 55 -15.96 -2.40 -27.98
CA VAL A 55 -15.67 -3.83 -27.91
C VAL A 55 -14.18 -4.00 -27.67
N ALA A 56 -13.80 -4.51 -26.49
CA ALA A 56 -12.41 -4.67 -26.10
C ALA A 56 -12.21 -5.89 -25.21
N ARG A 57 -11.03 -6.50 -25.30
CA ARG A 57 -10.66 -7.72 -24.58
C ARG A 57 -9.61 -7.46 -23.52
N ASP A 58 -9.60 -8.27 -22.47
CA ASP A 58 -8.59 -8.24 -21.41
C ASP A 58 -8.35 -6.84 -20.82
N THR A 59 -9.42 -6.13 -20.45
CA THR A 59 -9.29 -4.84 -19.75
C THR A 59 -9.21 -5.07 -18.25
N ALA A 60 -8.88 -4.02 -17.48
CA ALA A 60 -8.95 -4.07 -16.01
C ALA A 60 -10.34 -4.45 -15.48
N ARG A 61 -11.40 -4.31 -16.28
CA ARG A 61 -12.79 -4.71 -15.96
C ARG A 61 -13.21 -6.03 -16.63
N GLY A 62 -12.26 -6.78 -17.21
CA GLY A 62 -12.53 -7.92 -18.08
C GLY A 62 -12.88 -7.50 -19.50
N ASP A 63 -13.58 -8.34 -20.24
CA ASP A 63 -14.01 -8.00 -21.59
C ASP A 63 -15.14 -6.94 -21.54
N LEU A 64 -15.06 -5.99 -22.46
CA LEU A 64 -16.03 -4.92 -22.61
C LEU A 64 -16.76 -5.11 -23.92
N ASP A 65 -18.09 -5.19 -23.82
CA ASP A 65 -19.00 -5.07 -24.95
C ASP A 65 -20.21 -4.24 -24.50
N ARG A 66 -20.01 -2.93 -24.34
CA ARG A 66 -21.05 -2.02 -23.85
C ARG A 66 -20.83 -0.56 -24.27
N VAL A 67 -21.82 0.29 -23.97
CA VAL A 67 -21.65 1.75 -23.92
C VAL A 67 -21.11 2.13 -22.54
N ILE A 68 -20.10 2.99 -22.50
CA ILE A 68 -19.45 3.43 -21.27
C ILE A 68 -18.89 4.85 -21.44
N VAL A 69 -18.71 5.58 -20.33
CA VAL A 69 -18.04 6.88 -20.32
C VAL A 69 -16.61 6.74 -20.87
N LEU A 70 -16.18 7.66 -21.74
CA LEU A 70 -14.88 7.62 -22.40
C LEU A 70 -13.71 7.50 -21.40
N VAL A 71 -13.75 8.29 -20.32
CA VAL A 71 -12.72 8.23 -19.27
C VAL A 71 -12.68 6.87 -18.57
N ASP A 72 -13.83 6.21 -18.39
CA ASP A 72 -13.90 4.86 -17.82
C ASP A 72 -13.34 3.81 -18.80
N ALA A 73 -13.59 3.94 -20.11
CA ALA A 73 -12.98 3.09 -21.12
C ALA A 73 -11.45 3.24 -21.15
N LEU A 74 -10.94 4.47 -21.19
CA LEU A 74 -9.51 4.76 -21.15
C LEU A 74 -8.86 4.19 -19.87
N ASN A 75 -9.51 4.35 -18.71
CA ASN A 75 -9.02 3.78 -17.45
C ASN A 75 -9.03 2.24 -17.45
N ALA A 76 -10.08 1.61 -17.99
CA ALA A 76 -10.16 0.16 -18.09
C ALA A 76 -9.03 -0.40 -18.97
N MET A 77 -8.62 0.32 -20.01
CA MET A 77 -7.55 -0.07 -20.92
C MET A 77 -6.13 0.19 -20.39
N ARG A 78 -5.96 0.84 -19.22
CA ARG A 78 -4.61 1.09 -18.65
C ARG A 78 -3.87 -0.19 -18.32
N ARG A 79 -4.62 -1.20 -17.87
CA ARG A 79 -4.11 -2.46 -17.30
C ARG A 79 -4.81 -3.65 -17.94
N THR A 80 -4.19 -4.82 -17.86
CA THR A 80 -4.84 -6.10 -18.14
C THR A 80 -5.74 -6.52 -16.97
N ARG A 81 -6.56 -7.54 -17.16
CA ARG A 81 -7.34 -8.12 -16.06
C ARG A 81 -6.41 -8.69 -14.99
N ALA A 82 -5.35 -9.37 -15.41
CA ALA A 82 -4.38 -9.98 -14.50
C ALA A 82 -3.65 -8.92 -13.66
N GLU A 83 -3.22 -7.81 -14.27
CA GLU A 83 -2.60 -6.69 -13.55
C GLU A 83 -3.56 -6.06 -12.53
N ALA A 84 -4.82 -5.84 -12.93
CA ALA A 84 -5.83 -5.28 -12.04
C ALA A 84 -6.14 -6.18 -10.83
N LEU A 85 -6.17 -7.51 -11.04
CA LEU A 85 -6.35 -8.47 -9.95
C LEU A 85 -5.13 -8.49 -9.02
N ALA A 86 -3.91 -8.49 -9.57
CA ALA A 86 -2.69 -8.46 -8.75
C ALA A 86 -2.60 -7.18 -7.89
N ASP A 87 -3.01 -6.04 -8.43
CA ASP A 87 -3.07 -4.77 -7.68
C ASP A 87 -4.11 -4.83 -6.55
N TRP A 88 -5.26 -5.43 -6.80
CA TRP A 88 -6.30 -5.62 -5.79
C TRP A 88 -5.83 -6.56 -4.66
N GLU A 89 -5.22 -7.69 -5.00
CA GLU A 89 -4.61 -8.60 -4.02
C GLU A 89 -3.47 -7.94 -3.24
N ALA A 90 -2.69 -7.07 -3.87
CA ALA A 90 -1.66 -6.29 -3.17
C ALA A 90 -2.27 -5.27 -2.21
N MET A 91 -3.38 -4.63 -2.58
CA MET A 91 -4.12 -3.71 -1.72
C MET A 91 -4.72 -4.46 -0.53
N ASP A 92 -5.41 -5.58 -0.76
CA ASP A 92 -5.99 -6.41 0.29
C ASP A 92 -4.93 -6.90 1.28
N ARG A 93 -3.75 -7.30 0.80
CA ARG A 93 -2.62 -7.66 1.68
C ARG A 93 -2.15 -6.48 2.54
N ARG A 94 -2.09 -5.27 1.99
CA ARG A 94 -1.72 -4.06 2.75
C ARG A 94 -2.78 -3.73 3.79
N ASP A 95 -4.05 -3.78 3.42
CA ASP A 95 -5.16 -3.50 4.32
C ASP A 95 -5.24 -4.54 5.45
N ALA A 96 -5.02 -5.82 5.13
CA ALA A 96 -4.92 -6.88 6.14
C ALA A 96 -3.74 -6.68 7.09
N ALA A 97 -2.58 -6.25 6.59
CA ALA A 97 -1.43 -5.92 7.42
C ALA A 97 -1.71 -4.71 8.33
N GLN A 98 -2.33 -3.66 7.81
CA GLN A 98 -2.74 -2.50 8.60
C GLN A 98 -3.79 -2.85 9.66
N ALA A 99 -4.77 -3.69 9.32
CA ALA A 99 -5.77 -4.17 10.28
C ALA A 99 -5.16 -5.05 11.38
N ALA A 100 -4.17 -5.88 11.05
CA ALA A 100 -3.43 -6.65 12.04
C ALA A 100 -2.67 -5.74 13.02
N VAL A 101 -2.00 -4.70 12.50
CA VAL A 101 -1.31 -3.69 13.32
C VAL A 101 -2.31 -2.94 14.22
N ALA A 102 -3.45 -2.51 13.68
CA ALA A 102 -4.48 -1.81 14.44
C ALA A 102 -5.08 -2.68 15.56
N ARG A 103 -5.31 -3.98 15.31
CA ARG A 103 -5.78 -4.92 16.33
C ARG A 103 -4.75 -5.08 17.46
N GLN A 104 -3.48 -5.29 17.13
CA GLN A 104 -2.43 -5.39 18.14
C GLN A 104 -2.25 -4.11 18.96
N GLU A 105 -2.46 -2.94 18.35
CA GLU A 105 -2.43 -1.66 19.07
C GLU A 105 -3.65 -1.51 20.00
N ALA A 106 -4.84 -1.90 19.55
CA ALA A 106 -6.06 -1.87 20.36
C ALA A 106 -5.95 -2.81 21.57
N GLU A 107 -5.46 -4.05 21.38
CA GLU A 107 -5.18 -5.00 22.45
C GLU A 107 -4.21 -4.41 23.48
N TYR A 108 -3.13 -3.77 23.03
CA TYR A 108 -2.17 -3.14 23.95
C TYR A 108 -2.78 -1.98 24.75
N ARG A 109 -3.61 -1.15 24.11
CA ARG A 109 -4.27 -0.03 24.78
C ARG A 109 -5.30 -0.50 25.80
N ALA A 110 -5.90 -1.66 25.59
CA ALA A 110 -6.85 -2.27 26.53
C ALA A 110 -6.16 -2.82 27.80
N LEU A 111 -4.86 -3.12 27.74
CA LEU A 111 -4.10 -3.57 28.92
C LEU A 111 -4.02 -2.48 29.98
N THR A 112 -4.11 -2.91 31.23
CA THR A 112 -3.81 -2.14 32.43
C THR A 112 -2.31 -1.79 32.51
N GLU A 113 -1.93 -0.84 33.36
CA GLU A 113 -0.52 -0.47 33.55
C GLU A 113 0.32 -1.65 34.08
N ASP A 114 -0.23 -2.44 34.99
CA ASP A 114 0.43 -3.62 35.56
C ASP A 114 0.68 -4.71 34.51
N GLU A 115 -0.31 -4.98 33.65
CA GLU A 115 -0.14 -5.93 32.54
C GLU A 115 0.90 -5.46 31.54
N ARG A 116 0.96 -4.14 31.26
CA ARG A 116 2.00 -3.57 30.41
C ARG A 116 3.38 -3.63 31.05
N GLU A 117 3.50 -3.50 32.37
CA GLU A 117 4.75 -3.67 33.11
C GLU A 117 5.20 -5.13 33.12
N ALA A 118 4.29 -6.08 33.40
CA ALA A 118 4.59 -7.51 33.36
C ALA A 118 5.06 -7.96 31.96
N MET A 119 4.40 -7.49 30.89
CA MET A 119 4.84 -7.74 29.51
C MET A 119 6.23 -7.16 29.23
N ARG A 120 6.56 -5.99 29.81
CA ARG A 120 7.90 -5.39 29.67
C ARG A 120 8.96 -6.21 30.37
N GLN A 121 8.69 -6.68 31.58
CA GLN A 121 9.62 -7.50 32.36
C GLN A 121 9.88 -8.86 31.69
N ASP A 122 8.84 -9.50 31.14
CA ASP A 122 8.97 -10.74 30.38
C ASP A 122 9.80 -10.55 29.10
N GLY A 123 9.53 -9.49 28.33
CA GLY A 123 10.37 -9.12 27.19
C GLY A 123 11.82 -8.83 27.58
N ALA A 124 12.03 -8.25 28.76
CA ALA A 124 13.36 -7.99 29.29
C ALA A 124 14.12 -9.26 29.69
N ALA A 125 13.42 -10.24 30.27
CA ALA A 125 13.98 -11.54 30.61
C ALA A 125 14.45 -12.28 29.35
N ARG A 126 13.62 -12.35 28.31
CA ARG A 126 13.96 -13.03 27.04
C ARG A 126 15.17 -12.41 26.33
N LEU A 127 15.30 -11.08 26.37
CA LEU A 127 16.48 -10.41 25.81
C LEU A 127 17.76 -10.72 26.61
N ARG A 128 17.65 -10.81 27.94
CA ARG A 128 18.77 -11.26 28.79
C ARG A 128 19.15 -12.71 28.50
N GLU A 129 18.18 -13.61 28.32
CA GLU A 129 18.42 -15.01 27.93
C GLU A 129 19.12 -15.12 26.57
N ALA A 130 18.79 -14.23 25.63
CA ALA A 130 19.45 -14.13 24.34
C ALA A 130 20.83 -13.43 24.40
N GLY A 131 21.30 -13.01 25.58
CA GLY A 131 22.57 -12.28 25.74
C GLY A 131 22.56 -10.84 25.19
N ILE A 132 21.38 -10.28 24.92
CA ILE A 132 21.23 -8.96 24.32
C ILE A 132 21.12 -7.91 25.43
N HIS A 133 22.17 -7.10 25.56
CA HIS A 133 22.15 -5.99 26.51
C HIS A 133 21.40 -4.77 25.96
N PRO A 134 20.64 -4.04 26.82
CA PRO A 134 19.92 -2.83 26.41
C PRO A 134 20.81 -1.76 25.73
N ARG A 135 22.07 -1.62 26.17
CA ARG A 135 23.05 -0.72 25.54
C ARG A 135 23.33 -1.06 24.08
N THR A 136 23.36 -2.35 23.74
CA THR A 136 23.52 -2.81 22.36
C THR A 136 22.35 -2.32 21.50
N LEU A 137 21.12 -2.43 22.00
CA LEU A 137 19.93 -1.97 21.28
C LEU A 137 19.92 -0.45 21.06
N VAL A 138 20.40 0.34 22.02
CA VAL A 138 20.56 1.80 21.88
C VAL A 138 21.59 2.14 20.80
N LYS A 139 22.74 1.45 20.81
CA LYS A 139 23.79 1.62 19.78
C LYS A 139 23.23 1.32 18.38
N VAL A 140 22.52 0.20 18.24
CA VAL A 140 21.92 -0.22 16.96
C VAL A 140 20.87 0.76 16.49
N CYS A 141 19.95 1.20 17.36
CA CYS A 141 18.94 2.20 17.04
C CYS A 141 19.56 3.50 16.50
N ASN A 142 20.62 3.98 17.16
CA ASN A 142 21.34 5.18 16.73
C ASN A 142 22.09 4.97 15.40
N GLY A 143 22.67 3.80 15.19
CA GLY A 143 23.35 3.46 13.93
C GLY A 143 22.37 3.39 12.75
N LEU A 144 21.21 2.75 12.93
CA LEU A 144 20.14 2.69 11.95
C LEU A 144 19.62 4.10 11.60
N ALA A 145 19.36 4.93 12.61
CA ALA A 145 18.89 6.31 12.40
C ALA A 145 19.90 7.17 11.63
N ARG A 146 21.20 6.88 11.75
CA ARG A 146 22.28 7.57 11.04
C ARG A 146 22.62 6.95 9.67
N GLY A 147 21.97 5.85 9.29
CA GLY A 147 22.31 5.09 8.08
C GLY A 147 23.72 4.48 8.11
N SER A 148 24.25 4.19 9.30
CA SER A 148 25.57 3.58 9.46
C SER A 148 25.53 2.09 9.13
N HIS A 149 26.64 1.56 8.60
CA HIS A 149 26.81 0.12 8.48
C HIS A 149 26.90 -0.50 9.89
N LEU A 150 26.13 -1.56 10.11
CA LEU A 150 26.05 -2.26 11.37
C LEU A 150 26.48 -3.71 11.17
N PRO A 151 27.21 -4.32 12.14
CA PRO A 151 27.51 -5.74 12.11
C PRO A 151 26.25 -6.60 12.07
N ASP A 152 26.32 -7.78 11.45
CA ASP A 152 25.18 -8.71 11.36
C ASP A 152 24.63 -9.11 12.73
N ALA A 153 25.51 -9.34 13.72
CA ALA A 153 25.12 -9.64 15.10
C ALA A 153 24.30 -8.51 15.76
N ASP A 154 24.62 -7.25 15.42
CA ASP A 154 23.91 -6.07 15.91
C ASP A 154 22.51 -5.97 15.26
N LEU A 155 22.40 -6.33 13.97
CA LEU A 155 21.12 -6.41 13.26
C LEU A 155 20.26 -7.58 13.72
N GLU A 156 20.88 -8.72 14.06
CA GLU A 156 20.21 -9.88 14.64
C GLU A 156 19.65 -9.56 16.03
N ALA A 157 20.44 -8.90 16.88
CA ALA A 157 19.97 -8.42 18.18
C ALA A 157 18.77 -7.46 18.04
N TRP A 158 18.80 -6.57 17.04
CA TRP A 158 17.68 -5.68 16.74
C TRP A 158 16.43 -6.44 16.25
N SER A 159 16.62 -7.44 15.39
CA SER A 159 15.54 -8.31 14.93
C SER A 159 14.86 -9.05 16.09
N ILE A 160 15.64 -9.58 17.04
CA ILE A 160 15.13 -10.23 18.25
C ILE A 160 14.38 -9.22 19.13
N TYR A 161 14.90 -8.01 19.34
CA TYR A 161 14.17 -6.94 20.04
C TYR A 161 12.84 -6.61 19.35
N VAL A 162 12.84 -6.42 18.03
CA VAL A 162 11.62 -6.11 17.28
C VAL A 162 10.61 -7.25 17.40
N ARG A 163 11.06 -8.51 17.33
CA ARG A 163 10.18 -9.68 17.43
C ARG A 163 9.60 -9.88 18.82
N GLU A 164 10.45 -9.92 19.84
CA GLU A 164 10.04 -10.29 21.20
C GLU A 164 9.35 -9.13 21.94
N VAL A 165 9.81 -7.90 21.67
CA VAL A 165 9.45 -6.71 22.45
C VAL A 165 8.53 -5.77 21.69
N VAL A 166 8.82 -5.47 20.42
CA VAL A 166 7.98 -4.57 19.60
C VAL A 166 6.76 -5.29 19.02
N ARG A 167 6.89 -6.57 18.66
CA ARG A 167 5.83 -7.45 18.14
C ARG A 167 5.02 -6.85 16.99
N GLY A 168 5.66 -6.09 16.09
CA GLY A 168 5.00 -5.45 14.95
C GLY A 168 4.25 -4.15 15.25
N ARG A 169 4.35 -3.62 16.48
CA ARG A 169 3.71 -2.35 16.86
C ARG A 169 4.46 -1.15 16.25
N PRO A 170 3.75 -0.12 15.74
CA PRO A 170 4.35 1.10 15.17
C PRO A 170 4.92 2.03 16.26
N ARG A 171 4.80 1.62 17.53
CA ARG A 171 5.46 2.24 18.67
C ARG A 171 6.37 1.17 19.26
N PRO A 172 7.64 1.07 18.85
CA PRO A 172 8.61 0.40 19.69
C PRO A 172 8.44 1.03 21.08
N MET A 173 8.09 0.22 22.09
CA MET A 173 7.97 0.75 23.46
C MET A 173 9.22 1.59 23.71
N ASP A 174 9.04 2.85 24.14
CA ASP A 174 10.10 3.81 24.43
C ASP A 174 11.37 3.06 24.84
N LEU A 175 12.33 2.89 23.91
CA LEU A 175 13.57 2.17 24.19
C LEU A 175 14.23 2.77 25.44
N GLY A 176 14.04 4.08 25.65
CA GLY A 176 14.38 4.80 26.88
C GLY A 176 13.71 4.29 28.16
N ARG A 177 12.42 3.92 28.16
CA ARG A 177 11.74 3.31 29.32
C ARG A 177 12.21 1.89 29.58
N TYR A 178 12.49 1.12 28.52
CA TYR A 178 13.04 -0.23 28.64
C TYR A 178 14.47 -0.20 29.21
N VAL A 179 15.30 0.74 28.77
CA VAL A 179 16.62 1.00 29.35
C VAL A 179 16.50 1.47 30.80
N ALA A 180 15.58 2.39 31.12
CA ALA A 180 15.40 2.90 32.49
C ALA A 180 15.01 1.82 33.51
N GLY A 181 14.13 0.88 33.15
CA GLY A 181 13.74 -0.25 34.02
C GLY A 181 14.86 -1.28 34.26
N CYS A 182 15.89 -1.30 33.41
CA CYS A 182 17.08 -2.14 33.60
C CYS A 182 18.14 -1.50 34.52
N VAL A 183 17.99 -0.23 34.91
CA VAL A 183 18.95 0.49 35.77
C VAL A 183 18.51 0.49 37.25
N THR A 184 17.28 0.07 37.55
CA THR A 184 16.69 0.10 38.91
C THR A 184 16.80 -1.22 39.70
N HIS A 185 17.74 -2.09 39.38
CA HIS A 185 18.07 -3.28 40.18
C HIS A 185 19.52 -3.26 40.65
#